data_AF-A0A9E3YC86-F1
#
_entry.id   AF-A0A9E3YC86-F1
#
_cell.length_a   1.000
_cell.length_b   1.000
_cell.length_c   1.000
_cell.angle_alpha   90.00
_cell.angle_beta   90.00
_cell.angle_gamma   90.00
#
_symmetry.space_group_name_H-M   'P 1'
#
loop_
_entity.id
_entity.type
_entity.pdbx_description
1 polymer ?
#
loop_
_entity_poly.entity_id
_entity_poly.type
_entity_poly.pdbx_seq_one_letter_code
_entity_poly.pdbx_strand_id
1 'polypeptide(L)' 'AVAVEVKRRGEIDGVEQLTRYLERLDRDGTLKPVRGVFAAQEIKPQARVLAESRGIVCVTLDYDALRGIESDHLRLF' A
#
# COMPACT_ATOMS: atom_id res chain seq x y z
N ALA A 1 11.08 9.09 5.75
CA ALA A 1 9.73 8.82 6.31
C ALA A 1 9.04 7.67 5.57
N VAL A 2 7.79 7.30 5.92
CA VAL A 2 6.95 6.34 5.17
C VAL A 2 5.58 6.96 4.90
N ALA A 3 5.16 6.99 3.64
CA ALA A 3 3.81 7.36 3.23
C ALA A 3 3.01 6.10 2.92
N VAL A 4 1.82 5.99 3.51
CA VAL A 4 0.94 4.83 3.34
C VAL A 4 -0.39 5.29 2.75
N GLU A 5 -0.74 4.75 1.59
CA GLU A 5 -2.07 4.91 1.01
C GLU A 5 -2.88 3.65 1.30
N VAL A 6 -4.02 3.81 1.98
CA VAL A 6 -4.89 2.69 2.38
C VAL A 6 -6.17 2.72 1.57
N LYS A 7 -6.49 1.62 0.88
CA LYS A 7 -7.74 1.45 0.12
C LYS A 7 -8.48 0.19 0.55
N ARG A 8 -9.81 0.16 0.35
CA ARG A 8 -10.55 -1.12 0.38
C ARG A 8 -10.19 -1.94 -0.85
N ARG A 9 -10.30 -1.34 -2.04
CA ARG A 9 -9.89 -1.92 -3.33
C ARG A 9 -8.76 -1.10 -3.94
N GLY A 10 -7.63 -1.75 -4.18
CA GLY A 10 -6.43 -1.16 -4.74
C GLY A 10 -6.51 -1.08 -6.26
N GLU A 11 -6.73 0.14 -6.77
CA GLU A 11 -6.76 0.44 -8.20
C GLU A 11 -5.60 1.37 -8.60
N ILE A 12 -5.46 1.63 -9.91
CA ILE A 12 -4.39 2.49 -10.45
C ILE A 12 -4.45 3.91 -9.86
N ASP A 13 -5.66 4.43 -9.62
CA ASP A 13 -5.86 5.78 -9.08
C ASP A 13 -5.18 6.00 -7.72
N GLY A 14 -5.20 4.98 -6.85
CA GLY A 14 -4.56 4.98 -5.55
C GLY A 14 -3.04 4.99 -5.65
N VAL A 15 -2.48 4.29 -6.65
CA VAL A 15 -1.05 4.30 -6.93
C VAL A 15 -0.62 5.66 -7.46
N GLU A 16 -1.40 6.26 -8.38
CA GLU A 16 -1.15 7.63 -8.87
C GLU A 16 -1.23 8.66 -7.75
N GLN A 17 -2.21 8.51 -6.85
CA GLN A 17 -2.34 9.35 -5.67
C GLN A 17 -1.10 9.28 -4.79
N LEU A 18 -0.66 8.08 -4.43
CA LEU A 18 0.55 7.88 -3.61
C LEU A 18 1.81 8.40 -4.31
N THR A 19 1.94 8.19 -5.62
CA THR A 19 3.09 8.68 -6.41
C THR A 19 3.22 10.20 -6.32
N ARG A 20 2.10 10.94 -6.50
CA ARG A 20 2.09 12.41 -6.34
C ARG A 20 2.45 12.85 -4.93
N TYR A 21 2.03 12.12 -3.90
CA TYR A 21 2.39 12.43 -2.52
C TYR A 21 3.88 12.19 -2.26
N LEU A 22 4.45 11.10 -2.74
CA LEU A 22 5.89 10.82 -2.62
C LEU A 22 6.71 11.92 -3.28
N GLU A 23 6.40 12.31 -4.51
CA GLU A 23 7.08 13.40 -5.22
C GLU A 23 7.03 14.73 -4.48
N ARG A 24 5.92 15.02 -3.78
CA ARG A 24 5.78 16.23 -2.98
C ARG A 24 6.57 16.14 -1.68
N LEU A 25 6.47 15.02 -0.97
CA LEU A 25 7.12 14.83 0.33
C LEU A 25 8.65 14.72 0.21
N ASP A 26 9.15 14.13 -0.88
CA ASP A 26 10.60 14.02 -1.14
C ASP A 26 11.27 15.37 -1.44
N ARG A 27 10.51 16.45 -1.67
CA ARG A 27 11.06 17.81 -1.78
C ARG A 27 11.46 18.40 -0.43
N ASP A 28 10.93 17.85 0.66
CA ASP A 28 11.32 18.24 2.01
C ASP A 28 12.56 17.46 2.44
N GLY A 29 13.69 18.16 2.60
CA GLY A 29 14.96 17.58 3.00
C GLY A 29 14.95 16.96 4.40
N THR A 30 13.98 17.29 5.25
CA THR A 30 13.82 16.68 6.58
C THR A 30 13.07 15.34 6.52
N LEU A 31 12.29 15.10 5.46
CA LEU A 31 11.48 13.89 5.29
C LEU A 31 12.14 12.85 4.38
N LYS A 32 12.94 13.31 3.42
CA LYS A 32 13.59 12.46 2.42
C LYS A 32 14.62 11.51 3.06
N PRO A 33 14.70 10.24 2.61
CA PRO A 33 13.86 9.58 1.61
C PRO A 33 12.50 9.14 2.17
N VAL A 34 11.43 9.36 1.41
CA VAL A 34 10.09 8.88 1.73
C VAL A 34 9.80 7.60 0.95
N ARG A 35 9.54 6.52 1.69
CA ARG A 35 9.14 5.23 1.09
C ARG A 35 7.62 5.17 0.96
N GLY A 36 7.13 4.59 -0.14
CA GLY A 36 5.71 4.36 -0.38
C GLY A 36 5.26 2.95 -0.01
N VAL A 37 4.12 2.85 0.67
CA VAL A 37 3.39 1.60 0.88
C VAL A 37 1.95 1.76 0.39
N PHE A 38 1.53 0.90 -0.53
CA PHE A 38 0.15 0.79 -0.98
C PHE A 38 -0.51 -0.41 -0.31
N ALA A 39 -1.43 -0.13 0.61
CA ALA A 39 -2.10 -1.16 1.42
C ALA A 39 -3.58 -1.28 1.04
N ALA A 40 -4.04 -2.47 0.68
CA ALA A 40 -5.46 -2.68 0.38
C ALA A 40 -5.93 -4.11 0.66
N GLN A 41 -7.24 -4.33 0.83
CA GLN A 41 -7.80 -5.68 1.04
C GLN A 41 -7.69 -6.54 -0.23
N GLU A 42 -7.86 -5.91 -1.39
CA GLU A 42 -7.61 -6.49 -2.71
C GLU A 42 -6.77 -5.49 -3.50
N ILE A 43 -5.76 -5.95 -4.26
CA ILE A 43 -4.99 -5.09 -5.17
C ILE A 43 -5.11 -5.67 -6.58
N LYS A 44 -5.68 -4.90 -7.52
CA LYS A 44 -5.78 -5.34 -8.92
C LYS A 44 -4.38 -5.55 -9.53
N PRO A 45 -4.16 -6.57 -10.39
CA PRO A 45 -2.85 -6.86 -10.94
C PRO A 45 -2.16 -5.66 -11.61
N GLN A 46 -2.90 -4.87 -12.38
CA GLN A 46 -2.36 -3.67 -13.05
C GLN A 46 -1.94 -2.57 -12.06
N ALA A 47 -2.61 -2.45 -10.92
CA ALA A 47 -2.23 -1.50 -9.88
C ALA A 47 -0.94 -1.96 -9.19
N ARG A 48 -0.81 -3.26 -8.92
CA ARG A 48 0.42 -3.85 -8.36
C ARG A 48 1.62 -3.64 -9.28
N VAL A 49 1.49 -3.97 -10.57
CA VAL A 49 2.55 -3.76 -11.57
C VAL A 49 2.99 -2.30 -11.60
N LEU A 50 2.04 -1.37 -11.61
CA LEU A 50 2.35 0.06 -11.62
C LEU A 50 3.05 0.51 -10.34
N ALA A 51 2.58 0.08 -9.16
CA ALA A 51 3.20 0.41 -7.88
C ALA A 51 4.64 -0.11 -7.79
N GLU A 52 4.86 -1.37 -8.17
CA GLU A 52 6.19 -1.99 -8.16
C GLU A 52 7.14 -1.29 -9.13
N SER A 53 6.67 -0.89 -10.32
CA SER A 53 7.46 -0.12 -11.29
C SER A 53 7.93 1.24 -10.75
N ARG A 54 7.28 1.76 -9.70
CA ARG A 54 7.59 3.03 -9.02
C ARG A 54 8.31 2.83 -7.68
N GLY A 55 8.70 1.61 -7.33
CA GLY A 55 9.34 1.30 -6.06
C GLY A 55 8.41 1.39 -4.84
N ILE A 56 7.09 1.30 -5.06
CA ILE A 56 6.08 1.29 -4.00
C ILE A 56 5.81 -0.15 -3.56
N VAL A 57 5.90 -0.41 -2.25
CA VAL A 57 5.61 -1.74 -1.69
C VAL A 57 4.09 -1.95 -1.64
N CYS A 58 3.61 -3.09 -2.12
CA CYS A 58 2.20 -3.46 -2.05
C CYS A 58 1.93 -4.44 -0.90
N VAL A 59 0.99 -4.11 -0.01
CA VAL A 59 0.59 -4.94 1.13
C VAL A 59 -0.90 -5.28 1.03
N THR A 60 -1.23 -6.57 1.03
CA THR A 60 -2.63 -7.01 1.13
C THR A 60 -3.05 -7.06 2.60
N LEU A 61 -4.19 -6.47 2.94
CA LEU A 61 -4.71 -6.40 4.30
C LEU A 61 -5.74 -7.51 4.55
N ASP A 62 -5.52 -8.29 5.60
CA ASP A 62 -6.53 -9.17 6.17
C ASP A 62 -7.45 -8.35 7.08
N TYR A 63 -8.63 -8.00 6.58
CA TYR A 63 -9.56 -7.14 7.30
C TYR A 63 -10.17 -7.82 8.52
N ASP A 64 -10.39 -9.14 8.45
CA ASP A 64 -10.98 -9.90 9.54
C ASP A 64 -9.96 -10.01 10.69
N ALA A 65 -8.70 -10.32 10.38
CA ALA A 65 -7.63 -10.29 11.37
C ALA A 65 -7.46 -8.89 12.02
N LEU A 66 -7.55 -7.81 11.24
CA LEU A 66 -7.49 -6.44 11.78
C LEU A 66 -8.66 -6.09 12.69
N ARG A 67 -9.82 -6.73 12.51
CA ARG A 67 -10.98 -6.59 13.40
C ARG A 67 -10.92 -7.49 14.62
N GLY A 68 -9.86 -8.30 14.77
CA GLY A 68 -9.75 -9.28 15.85
C GLY A 68 -10.66 -10.49 15.67
N ILE A 69 -11.16 -10.73 14.45
CA ILE A 69 -11.90 -11.94 14.12
C ILE A 69 -10.86 -13.01 13.81
N GLU A 70 -10.76 -14.03 14.66
CA GLU A 70 -9.91 -15.18 14.38
C GLU A 70 -10.43 -15.91 13.14
N SER A 71 -9.51 -16.23 12.22
CA SER A 71 -9.84 -17.01 11.04
C SER A 71 -10.13 -18.46 11.45
N ASP A 72 -11.23 -18.99 10.95
CA ASP A 72 -11.63 -20.40 11.07
C ASP A 72 -10.82 -21.34 10.14
N HIS A 73 -9.95 -20.76 9.30
CA HIS A 73 -9.07 -21.52 8.43
C HIS A 73 -7.84 -22.05 9.18
N LEU A 74 -7.59 -23.36 9.03
CA LEU A 74 -6.35 -23.98 9.48
C LEU A 74 -5.16 -23.35 8.76
N ARG A 75 -4.21 -22.78 9.51
CA ARG A 75 -2.93 -22.31 8.98
C ARG A 75 -1.86 -23.36 9.26
N LEU A 76 -1.04 -23.67 8.27
CA LEU A 76 0.18 -24.46 8.49
C LEU A 76 1.10 -23.64 9.39
N PHE A 77 1.55 -24.29 10.47
CA PHE A 77 2.39 -23.75 11.54
C PHE A 77 3.61 -23.00 11.00
#